data_AF-A0A2R4ME79-F1
#
_entry.id   AF-A0A2R4ME79-F1
#
_cell.length_a   1.000
_cell.length_b   1.000
_cell.length_c   1.000
_cell.angle_alpha   90.00
_cell.angle_beta   90.00
_cell.angle_gamma   90.00
#
_symmetry.space_group_name_H-M   'P 1'
#
loop_
_entity.id
_entity.type
_entity.pdbx_description
1 polymer ?
#
loop_
_entity_poly.entity_id
_entity_poly.type
_entity_poly.pdbx_seq_one_letter_code
_entity_poly.pdbx_strand_id
1 'polypeptide(L)'
;MTVTASKYALRENDHYETEAWAVDALVRACPSISNSRVYEPAAGNHAIVDALGKYNVESITSDIKTYDQQHDFEADYLTNDQCLDVACECDWIVTNPPYGRQNRLAVKFVERALRVRRVNVAMLLTAKFDFGKTRRHLFADNKRFAGKVALLDRISWAGNGKTGTEDHAWYIWSAIGDPYNGPTMRWEARGAA
;
A
#
# COMPACT_ATOMS: atom_id res chain seq x y z
N MET A 1 27.77 7.04 10.02
CA MET A 1 26.50 6.55 10.58
C MET A 1 26.51 5.03 10.51
N THR A 2 26.59 4.36 11.65
CA THR A 2 26.47 2.91 11.74
C THR A 2 25.00 2.54 11.62
N VAL A 3 24.63 1.87 10.53
CA VAL A 3 23.30 1.27 10.39
C VAL A 3 23.29 0.05 11.30
N THR A 4 22.76 0.19 12.50
CA THR A 4 22.52 -0.93 13.40
C THR A 4 21.44 -1.79 12.78
N ALA A 5 21.72 -3.07 12.55
CA ALA A 5 20.71 -4.02 12.09
C ALA A 5 19.52 -4.01 13.08
N SER A 6 18.30 -4.00 12.54
CA SER A 6 17.07 -4.13 13.34
C SER A 6 17.19 -5.38 14.22
N LYS A 7 17.08 -5.21 15.54
CA LYS A 7 17.14 -6.29 16.53
C LYS A 7 15.81 -7.05 16.69
N TYR A 8 14.82 -6.75 15.86
CA TYR A 8 13.51 -7.38 15.93
C TYR A 8 13.47 -8.58 14.99
N ALA A 9 13.00 -9.73 15.50
CA ALA A 9 12.67 -10.87 14.67
C ALA A 9 11.61 -10.43 13.64
N LEU A 10 11.83 -10.77 12.36
CA LEU A 10 10.81 -10.61 11.33
C LEU A 10 9.56 -11.33 11.80
N ARG A 11 8.43 -10.62 11.88
CA ARG A 11 7.13 -11.28 12.10
C ARG A 11 6.88 -12.23 10.94
N GLU A 12 6.28 -13.38 11.20
CA GLU A 12 5.90 -14.32 10.16
C GLU A 12 5.12 -13.58 9.07
N ASN A 13 5.49 -13.77 7.81
CA ASN A 13 4.92 -13.09 6.63
C ASN A 13 5.01 -11.55 6.61
N ASP A 14 5.86 -10.92 7.41
CA ASP A 14 5.91 -9.46 7.56
C ASP A 14 4.54 -8.86 7.96
N HIS A 15 3.75 -9.56 8.79
CA HIS A 15 2.45 -9.07 9.26
C HIS A 15 2.60 -7.85 10.20
N TYR A 16 2.33 -6.66 9.68
CA TYR A 16 2.36 -5.40 10.43
C TYR A 16 1.08 -4.59 10.18
N GLU A 17 0.35 -4.28 11.25
CA GLU A 17 -0.93 -3.58 11.19
C GLU A 17 -0.74 -2.10 10.85
N THR A 18 -1.40 -1.63 9.80
CA THR A 18 -1.35 -0.23 9.36
C THR A 18 -2.17 0.65 10.29
N GLU A 19 -1.55 1.68 10.87
CA GLU A 19 -2.31 2.64 11.69
C GLU A 19 -3.30 3.44 10.83
N ALA A 20 -4.55 3.59 11.31
CA ALA A 20 -5.63 4.25 10.57
C ALA A 20 -5.29 5.67 10.06
N TRP A 21 -4.48 6.44 10.79
CA TRP A 21 -4.10 7.80 10.37
C TRP A 21 -3.31 7.81 9.05
N ALA A 22 -2.59 6.73 8.73
CA ALA A 22 -1.87 6.62 7.46
C ALA A 22 -2.86 6.42 6.30
N VAL A 23 -3.96 5.69 6.51
CA VAL A 23 -5.06 5.56 5.55
C VAL A 23 -5.78 6.90 5.39
N ASP A 24 -6.00 7.65 6.47
CA ASP A 24 -6.61 8.97 6.41
C ASP A 24 -5.78 9.95 5.56
N ALA A 25 -4.46 9.92 5.73
CA ALA A 25 -3.51 10.68 4.91
C ALA A 25 -3.62 10.31 3.42
N LEU A 26 -3.77 9.02 3.11
CA LEU A 26 -4.00 8.57 1.74
C LEU A 26 -5.30 9.15 1.17
N VAL A 27 -6.41 9.06 1.91
CA VAL A 27 -7.72 9.52 1.41
C VAL A 27 -7.76 11.05 1.26
N ARG A 28 -7.13 11.83 2.14
CA ARG A 28 -6.98 13.29 1.96
C ARG A 28 -6.20 13.62 0.69
N ALA A 29 -5.12 12.88 0.42
CA ALA A 29 -4.30 13.07 -0.77
C ALA A 29 -4.98 12.58 -2.06
N CYS A 30 -5.85 11.56 -1.95
CA CYS A 30 -6.57 10.92 -3.05
C CYS A 30 -8.08 10.80 -2.73
N PRO A 31 -8.84 11.92 -2.79
CA PRO A 31 -10.25 11.92 -2.39
C PRO A 31 -11.14 10.97 -3.20
N SER A 32 -10.74 10.60 -4.41
CA SER A 32 -11.41 9.63 -5.27
C SER A 32 -11.44 8.19 -4.70
N ILE A 33 -10.74 7.92 -3.60
CA ILE A 33 -10.88 6.66 -2.86
C ILE A 33 -12.23 6.61 -2.12
N SER A 34 -12.76 7.76 -1.67
CA SER A 34 -14.07 7.78 -0.99
C SER A 34 -15.19 7.41 -1.97
N ASN A 35 -16.16 6.60 -1.52
CA ASN A 35 -17.25 6.07 -2.35
C ASN A 35 -16.78 5.22 -3.55
N SER A 36 -15.65 4.54 -3.42
CA SER A 36 -15.08 3.68 -4.47
C SER A 36 -15.04 2.21 -4.02
N ARG A 37 -14.74 1.31 -4.96
CA ARG A 37 -14.46 -0.10 -4.68
C ARG A 37 -12.96 -0.35 -4.60
N VAL A 38 -12.50 -0.89 -3.47
CA VAL A 38 -11.09 -1.12 -3.14
C VAL A 38 -10.81 -2.61 -2.99
N TYR A 39 -9.71 -3.08 -3.57
CA TYR A 39 -9.15 -4.40 -3.29
C TYR A 39 -7.89 -4.30 -2.43
N GLU A 40 -7.87 -4.99 -1.28
CA GLU A 40 -6.69 -5.16 -0.43
C GLU A 40 -6.16 -6.61 -0.52
N PRO A 41 -5.12 -6.88 -1.34
CA PRO A 41 -4.60 -8.23 -1.58
C PRO A 41 -3.63 -8.81 -0.54
N ALA A 42 -3.32 -8.04 0.51
CA ALA A 42 -2.49 -8.47 1.64
C ALA A 42 -3.12 -7.92 2.92
N ALA A 43 -4.36 -8.33 3.16
CA ALA A 43 -5.24 -7.68 4.12
C ALA A 43 -4.89 -7.95 5.59
N GLY A 44 -4.14 -9.02 5.91
CA GLY A 44 -3.85 -9.38 7.29
C GLY A 44 -5.10 -9.38 8.19
N ASN A 45 -5.08 -8.62 9.29
CA ASN A 45 -6.25 -8.41 10.14
C ASN A 45 -7.09 -7.17 9.78
N HIS A 46 -7.17 -6.81 8.51
CA HIS A 46 -8.10 -5.82 7.93
C HIS A 46 -7.88 -4.36 8.38
N ALA A 47 -6.69 -4.04 8.88
CA ALA A 47 -6.40 -2.70 9.43
C ALA A 47 -6.60 -1.56 8.40
N ILE A 48 -6.31 -1.77 7.11
CA ILE A 48 -6.55 -0.75 6.08
C ILE A 48 -8.04 -0.67 5.74
N VAL A 49 -8.71 -1.79 5.45
CA VAL A 49 -10.15 -1.77 5.09
C VAL A 49 -11.05 -1.27 6.21
N ASP A 50 -10.73 -1.58 7.47
CA ASP A 50 -11.44 -1.05 8.65
C ASP A 50 -11.34 0.48 8.71
N ALA A 51 -10.14 1.02 8.45
CA ALA A 51 -9.93 2.47 8.38
C ALA A 51 -10.62 3.11 7.16
N LEU A 52 -10.74 2.39 6.04
CA LEU A 52 -11.46 2.84 4.84
C LEU A 52 -12.99 2.87 5.05
N GLY A 53 -13.53 2.09 5.99
CA GLY A 53 -14.97 2.00 6.25
C GLY A 53 -15.66 3.35 6.51
N LYS A 54 -14.96 4.32 7.12
CA LYS A 54 -15.52 5.67 7.35
C LYS A 54 -15.63 6.54 6.09
N TYR A 55 -15.08 6.10 4.97
CA TYR A 55 -15.09 6.80 3.68
C TYR A 55 -16.07 6.19 2.66
N ASN A 56 -16.99 5.34 3.14
CA ASN A 56 -17.99 4.65 2.32
C ASN A 56 -17.35 3.83 1.18
N VAL A 57 -16.25 3.15 1.50
CA VAL A 57 -15.51 2.28 0.56
C VAL A 57 -16.10 0.88 0.61
N GLU A 58 -16.43 0.31 -0.55
CA GLU A 58 -16.70 -1.12 -0.68
C GLU A 58 -15.37 -1.85 -0.79
N SER A 59 -15.07 -2.75 0.13
CA SER A 59 -13.78 -3.44 0.19
C SER A 59 -13.91 -4.92 -0.17
N ILE A 60 -12.93 -5.42 -0.92
CA ILE A 60 -12.67 -6.85 -1.12
C ILE A 60 -11.29 -7.14 -0.52
N THR A 61 -11.17 -8.25 0.19
CA THR A 61 -9.98 -8.63 0.93
C THR A 61 -9.48 -10.01 0.52
N SER A 62 -8.16 -10.14 0.40
CA SER A 62 -7.51 -11.43 0.39
C SER A 62 -6.17 -11.38 1.10
N ASP A 63 -5.69 -12.53 1.53
CA ASP A 63 -4.33 -12.73 2.01
C ASP A 63 -3.89 -14.17 1.71
N ILE A 64 -2.60 -14.48 1.83
CA ILE A 64 -2.09 -15.84 1.62
C ILE A 64 -2.59 -16.81 2.69
N LYS A 65 -3.00 -16.29 3.85
CA LYS A 65 -3.63 -17.05 4.93
C LYS A 65 -4.50 -16.13 5.79
N THR A 66 -5.56 -16.69 6.36
CA THR A 66 -6.34 -16.04 7.42
C THR A 66 -5.55 -16.01 8.73
N TYR A 67 -5.63 -14.88 9.42
CA TYR A 67 -5.10 -14.70 10.78
C TYR A 67 -6.26 -14.75 11.78
N ASP A 68 -6.76 -13.59 12.23
CA ASP A 68 -7.89 -13.50 13.16
C ASP A 68 -9.22 -13.17 12.45
N GLN A 69 -9.16 -12.45 11.32
CA GLN A 69 -10.33 -12.02 10.55
C GLN A 69 -10.44 -12.76 9.21
N GLN A 70 -11.62 -13.29 8.89
CA GLN A 70 -11.87 -14.00 7.64
C GLN A 70 -11.87 -13.06 6.44
N HIS A 71 -11.17 -13.44 5.37
CA HIS A 71 -11.15 -12.72 4.08
C HIS A 71 -12.29 -13.15 3.16
N ASP A 72 -12.55 -12.35 2.12
CA ASP A 72 -13.44 -12.77 1.03
C ASP A 72 -12.89 -14.02 0.32
N PHE A 73 -11.57 -14.13 0.22
CA PHE A 73 -10.88 -15.34 -0.24
C PHE A 73 -9.40 -15.39 0.22
N GLU A 74 -8.86 -16.60 0.35
CA GLU A 74 -7.41 -16.82 0.59
C GLU A 74 -6.69 -17.05 -0.74
N ALA A 75 -5.61 -16.31 -0.98
CA ALA A 75 -4.80 -16.43 -2.20
C ALA A 75 -3.40 -15.85 -2.02
N ASP A 76 -2.39 -16.51 -2.58
CA ASP A 76 -1.11 -15.85 -2.84
C ASP A 76 -1.27 -14.86 -4.00
N TYR A 77 -1.31 -13.56 -3.66
CA TYR A 77 -1.45 -12.48 -4.63
C TYR A 77 -0.48 -12.58 -5.80
N LEU A 78 0.75 -13.07 -5.60
CA LEU A 78 1.77 -13.10 -6.64
C LEU A 78 1.57 -14.22 -7.67
N THR A 79 0.79 -15.25 -7.35
CA THR A 79 0.66 -16.46 -8.17
C THR A 79 -0.77 -16.81 -8.54
N ASN A 80 -1.77 -16.33 -7.79
CA ASN A 80 -3.17 -16.59 -8.09
C ASN A 80 -3.75 -15.50 -9.02
N ASP A 81 -4.31 -15.93 -10.17
CA ASP A 81 -4.86 -15.01 -11.17
C ASP A 81 -6.25 -14.47 -10.81
N GLN A 82 -7.00 -15.14 -9.91
CA GLN A 82 -8.25 -14.63 -9.35
C GLN A 82 -8.06 -13.22 -8.74
N CYS A 83 -6.90 -12.95 -8.15
CA CYS A 83 -6.57 -11.64 -7.61
C CYS A 83 -6.58 -10.53 -8.68
N LEU A 84 -6.18 -10.85 -9.92
CA LEU A 84 -6.21 -9.88 -11.02
C LEU A 84 -7.63 -9.69 -11.55
N ASP A 85 -8.44 -10.74 -11.57
CA ASP A 85 -9.86 -10.66 -11.95
C ASP A 85 -10.62 -9.75 -10.98
N VAL A 86 -10.46 -9.96 -9.68
CA VAL A 86 -11.02 -9.10 -8.63
C VAL A 86 -10.56 -7.65 -8.78
N ALA A 87 -9.26 -7.45 -9.01
CA ALA A 87 -8.71 -6.11 -9.22
C ALA A 87 -9.28 -5.41 -10.47
N CYS A 88 -9.70 -6.15 -11.51
CA CYS A 88 -10.32 -5.57 -12.71
C CYS A 88 -11.72 -5.01 -12.43
N GLU A 89 -12.36 -5.42 -11.35
CA GLU A 89 -13.69 -4.95 -10.94
C GLU A 89 -13.65 -3.84 -9.87
N CYS A 90 -12.45 -3.37 -9.50
CA CYS A 90 -12.24 -2.36 -8.47
C CYS A 90 -11.72 -1.05 -9.07
N ASP A 91 -11.96 0.06 -8.39
CA ASP A 91 -11.42 1.37 -8.76
C ASP A 91 -9.97 1.53 -8.27
N TRP A 92 -9.65 0.88 -7.15
CA TRP A 92 -8.37 0.98 -6.45
C TRP A 92 -7.86 -0.37 -5.95
N ILE A 93 -6.55 -0.55 -6.00
CA ILE A 93 -5.81 -1.47 -5.14
C ILE A 93 -5.15 -0.63 -4.06
N VAL A 94 -5.44 -0.89 -2.78
CA VAL A 94 -4.84 -0.19 -1.65
C VAL A 94 -4.31 -1.25 -0.68
N THR A 95 -3.00 -1.25 -0.41
CA THR A 95 -2.42 -2.26 0.48
C THR A 95 -1.07 -1.85 1.07
N ASN A 96 -0.70 -2.48 2.18
CA ASN A 96 0.65 -2.53 2.73
C ASN A 96 1.24 -3.92 2.44
N PRO A 97 1.92 -4.13 1.31
CA PRO A 97 2.35 -5.46 0.90
C PRO A 97 3.52 -5.95 1.77
N PRO A 98 3.81 -7.26 1.83
CA PRO A 98 5.06 -7.74 2.41
C PRO A 98 6.25 -7.22 1.61
N TYR A 99 7.27 -6.66 2.30
CA TYR A 99 8.40 -6.03 1.62
C TYR A 99 9.40 -7.07 1.12
N GLY A 100 9.67 -8.09 1.94
CA GLY A 100 10.68 -9.11 1.67
C GLY A 100 12.10 -8.54 1.59
N ARG A 101 13.07 -9.43 1.38
CA ARG A 101 14.49 -9.05 1.37
C ARG A 101 14.78 -7.95 0.36
N GLN A 102 15.29 -6.81 0.83
CA GLN A 102 15.61 -5.63 0.01
C GLN A 102 14.40 -5.10 -0.82
N ASN A 103 13.18 -5.20 -0.30
CA ASN A 103 11.94 -4.79 -0.96
C ASN A 103 11.58 -5.59 -2.24
N ARG A 104 12.15 -6.79 -2.43
CA ARG A 104 11.91 -7.59 -3.64
C ARG A 104 10.48 -8.09 -3.78
N LEU A 105 9.79 -8.37 -2.67
CA LEU A 105 8.37 -8.78 -2.73
C LEU A 105 7.49 -7.57 -3.04
N ALA A 106 7.71 -6.43 -2.38
CA ALA A 106 7.01 -5.19 -2.69
C ALA A 106 7.13 -4.79 -4.17
N VAL A 107 8.31 -4.94 -4.80
CA VAL A 107 8.49 -4.72 -6.25
C VAL A 107 7.56 -5.61 -7.06
N LYS A 108 7.49 -6.91 -6.76
CA LYS A 108 6.62 -7.85 -7.47
C LYS A 108 5.14 -7.54 -7.27
N PHE A 109 4.75 -7.10 -6.07
CA PHE A 109 3.39 -6.64 -5.78
C PHE A 109 3.00 -5.46 -6.67
N VAL A 110 3.87 -4.42 -6.72
CA VAL A 110 3.65 -3.25 -7.58
C VAL A 110 3.59 -3.66 -9.05
N GLU A 111 4.55 -4.47 -9.53
CA GLU A 111 4.58 -4.94 -10.93
C GLU A 111 3.31 -5.71 -11.30
N ARG A 112 2.80 -6.55 -10.40
CA ARG A 112 1.59 -7.34 -10.62
C ARG A 112 0.34 -6.48 -10.61
N ALA A 113 0.21 -5.56 -9.66
CA ALA A 113 -0.89 -4.58 -9.62
C ALA A 113 -0.95 -3.74 -10.90
N LEU A 114 0.21 -3.31 -11.41
CA LEU A 114 0.29 -2.50 -12.62
C LEU A 114 -0.05 -3.24 -13.92
N ARG A 115 -0.23 -4.57 -13.90
CA ARG A 115 -0.77 -5.33 -15.04
C ARG A 115 -2.26 -5.04 -15.26
N VAL A 116 -2.97 -4.67 -14.20
CA VAL A 116 -4.38 -4.30 -14.26
C VAL A 116 -4.47 -2.87 -14.80
N ARG A 117 -5.06 -2.74 -15.99
CA ARG A 117 -4.99 -1.48 -16.74
C ARG A 117 -5.87 -0.38 -16.14
N ARG A 118 -7.08 -0.71 -15.69
CA ARG A 118 -8.12 0.27 -15.35
C ARG A 118 -8.29 0.50 -13.84
N VAL A 119 -7.27 0.17 -13.05
CA VAL A 119 -7.28 0.32 -11.59
C VAL A 119 -6.23 1.32 -11.14
N ASN A 120 -6.53 2.16 -10.17
CA ASN A 120 -5.54 2.96 -9.47
C ASN A 120 -4.83 2.09 -8.41
N VAL A 121 -3.58 2.41 -8.08
CA VAL A 121 -2.79 1.61 -7.14
C VAL A 121 -2.17 2.52 -6.08
N ALA A 122 -2.38 2.20 -4.81
CA ALA A 122 -1.74 2.84 -3.67
C ALA A 122 -1.03 1.77 -2.82
N MET A 123 0.29 1.91 -2.68
CA MET A 123 1.12 0.98 -1.92
C MET A 123 1.81 1.71 -0.78
N LEU A 124 1.58 1.27 0.46
CA LEU A 124 2.29 1.76 1.63
C LEU A 124 3.65 1.08 1.73
N LEU A 125 4.73 1.84 1.53
CA LEU A 125 6.09 1.30 1.47
C LEU A 125 7.05 2.20 2.24
N THR A 126 8.28 1.72 2.48
CA THR A 126 9.33 2.58 3.05
C THR A 126 9.57 3.84 2.20
N ALA A 127 9.89 4.96 2.84
CA ALA A 127 10.07 6.26 2.18
C ALA A 127 11.23 6.29 1.18
N LYS A 128 12.14 5.33 1.25
CA LYS A 128 13.29 5.14 0.33
C LYS A 128 13.01 4.15 -0.82
N PHE A 129 11.78 3.67 -0.95
CA PHE A 129 11.41 2.67 -1.96
C PHE A 129 11.60 3.19 -3.41
N ASP A 130 11.52 4.50 -3.63
CA ASP A 130 11.81 5.16 -4.92
C ASP A 130 13.31 5.40 -5.20
N PHE A 131 14.21 5.15 -4.26
CA PHE A 131 15.65 5.51 -4.42
C PHE A 131 16.49 4.41 -5.10
N GLY A 132 15.86 3.38 -5.68
CA GLY A 132 16.57 2.27 -6.31
C GLY A 132 16.70 2.41 -7.82
N LYS A 133 17.92 2.44 -8.36
CA LYS A 133 18.18 2.47 -9.81
C LYS A 133 17.46 1.36 -10.57
N THR A 134 17.35 0.17 -9.98
CA THR A 134 16.68 -1.00 -10.56
C THR A 134 15.15 -0.93 -10.53
N ARG A 135 14.56 0.11 -9.95
CA ARG A 135 13.10 0.30 -9.82
C ARG A 135 12.60 1.49 -10.65
N ARG A 136 13.44 2.05 -11.52
CA ARG A 136 13.10 3.22 -12.35
C ARG A 136 11.86 2.97 -13.22
N HIS A 137 11.66 1.74 -13.67
CA HIS A 137 10.48 1.27 -14.41
C HIS A 137 9.16 1.32 -13.63
N LEU A 138 9.22 1.43 -12.31
CA LEU A 138 8.03 1.69 -11.49
C LEU A 138 7.75 3.18 -11.35
N PHE A 139 8.74 4.05 -11.52
CA PHE A 139 8.66 5.47 -11.23
C PHE A 139 8.94 6.32 -12.47
N ALA A 140 10.18 6.77 -12.64
CA ALA A 140 10.55 7.75 -13.66
C ALA A 140 10.31 7.29 -15.11
N ASP A 141 10.29 5.97 -15.36
CA ASP A 141 9.98 5.41 -16.69
C ASP A 141 8.51 4.95 -16.82
N ASN A 142 7.67 5.20 -15.80
CA ASN A 142 6.28 4.80 -15.77
C ASN A 142 5.34 6.00 -15.75
N LYS A 143 4.63 6.23 -16.86
CA LYS A 143 3.63 7.30 -16.96
C LYS A 143 2.42 7.12 -16.03
N ARG A 144 2.22 5.94 -15.45
CA ARG A 144 1.18 5.74 -14.44
C ARG A 144 1.58 6.30 -13.08
N PHE A 145 2.87 6.49 -12.80
CA PHE A 145 3.27 7.01 -11.48
C PHE A 145 2.75 8.43 -11.28
N ALA A 146 1.79 8.56 -10.38
CA ALA A 146 0.98 9.76 -10.16
C ALA A 146 1.45 10.58 -8.97
N GLY A 147 2.15 9.96 -8.01
CA GLY A 147 2.76 10.71 -6.93
C GLY A 147 3.14 9.90 -5.72
N LYS A 148 3.60 10.63 -4.72
CA LYS A 148 4.02 10.13 -3.41
C LYS A 148 3.40 10.97 -2.31
N VAL A 149 2.90 10.32 -1.28
CA VAL A 149 2.44 10.95 -0.04
C VAL A 149 3.45 10.57 1.04
N ALA A 150 4.35 11.49 1.38
CA ALA A 150 5.29 11.30 2.47
C ALA A 150 4.56 11.40 3.80
N LEU A 151 4.68 10.37 4.63
CA LEU A 151 4.14 10.39 5.97
C LEU A 151 5.17 11.00 6.92
N LEU A 152 4.80 12.09 7.58
CA LEU A 152 5.68 12.87 8.46
C LEU A 152 5.83 12.24 9.85
N ASP A 153 4.88 11.41 10.25
CA ASP A 153 4.93 10.61 11.45
C ASP A 153 5.32 9.17 11.12
N ARG A 154 5.98 8.49 12.07
CA ARG A 154 6.37 7.08 11.88
C ARG A 154 5.28 6.14 12.34
N ILE A 155 4.91 5.22 11.47
CA ILE A 155 3.94 4.17 11.79
C ILE A 155 4.50 3.28 12.89
N SER A 156 3.74 3.12 13.97
CA SER A 156 4.10 2.22 15.07
C SER A 156 3.45 0.86 14.91
N TRP A 157 4.23 -0.13 14.45
CA TRP A 157 3.73 -1.49 14.22
C TRP A 157 3.48 -2.33 15.49
N ALA A 158 3.87 -1.79 16.65
CA ALA A 158 3.83 -2.50 17.93
C ALA A 158 2.66 -2.09 18.83
N GLY A 159 1.87 -1.07 18.44
CA GLY A 159 0.72 -0.59 19.23
C GLY A 159 1.07 -0.13 20.65
N ASN A 160 2.36 0.10 20.95
CA ASN A 160 2.88 0.26 22.31
C ASN A 160 3.24 1.71 22.67
N GLY A 161 2.76 2.67 21.89
CA GLY A 161 3.04 4.10 22.09
C GLY A 161 4.46 4.53 21.77
N LYS A 162 5.32 3.65 21.22
CA LYS A 162 6.66 4.01 20.74
C LYS A 162 6.61 4.33 19.24
N THR A 163 7.31 5.36 18.81
CA THR A 163 7.42 5.70 17.38
C THR A 163 8.11 4.56 16.62
N GLY A 164 7.64 4.27 15.41
CA GLY A 164 8.33 3.35 14.50
C GLY A 164 9.77 3.77 14.22
N THR A 165 10.56 2.87 13.66
CA THR A 165 11.97 3.13 13.33
C THR A 165 12.18 3.54 11.87
N GLU A 166 11.18 3.33 11.01
CA GLU A 166 11.28 3.58 9.58
C GLU A 166 10.22 4.59 9.12
N ASP A 167 10.62 5.49 8.22
CA ASP A 167 9.74 6.43 7.56
C ASP A 167 9.03 5.73 6.39
N HIS A 168 7.75 6.03 6.19
CA HIS A 168 6.89 5.40 5.18
C HIS A 168 6.26 6.44 4.26
N ALA A 169 5.78 5.98 3.11
CA ALA A 169 5.05 6.79 2.15
C ALA A 169 4.03 5.93 1.40
N TRP A 170 2.93 6.56 1.00
CA TRP A 170 2.08 5.99 -0.05
C TRP A 170 2.67 6.34 -1.41
N TYR A 171 2.81 5.34 -2.27
CA TYR A 171 3.16 5.51 -3.66
C TYR A 171 1.93 5.24 -4.52
N ILE A 172 1.62 6.18 -5.41
CA ILE A 172 0.36 6.19 -6.16
C ILE A 172 0.63 6.03 -7.65
N TRP A 173 -0.11 5.13 -8.28
CA TRP A 173 -0.17 4.97 -9.73
C TRP A 173 -1.60 5.10 -10.22
N SER A 174 -1.82 5.89 -11.27
CA SER A 174 -3.13 6.09 -11.87
C SER A 174 -3.54 4.93 -12.78
N ALA A 175 -4.83 4.80 -13.08
CA ALA A 175 -5.30 3.90 -14.12
C ALA A 175 -4.79 4.35 -15.51
N ILE A 176 -4.69 3.40 -16.44
CA ILE A 176 -4.44 3.73 -17.85
C ILE A 176 -5.67 4.42 -18.41
N GLY A 177 -5.47 5.61 -18.98
CA GLY A 177 -6.52 6.45 -19.54
C GLY A 177 -6.74 7.72 -18.72
N ASP A 178 -6.31 7.75 -17.46
CA ASP A 178 -6.34 8.97 -16.66
C ASP A 178 -5.37 10.02 -17.23
N PRO A 179 -5.71 11.31 -17.17
CA PRO A 179 -4.81 12.39 -17.60
C PRO A 179 -3.46 12.33 -16.87
N TYR A 180 -2.38 12.28 -17.64
CA TYR A 180 -1.03 12.35 -17.06
C TYR A 180 -0.65 13.81 -16.80
N ASN A 181 -0.65 14.21 -15.53
CA ASN A 181 -0.25 15.55 -15.07
C ASN A 181 1.17 15.60 -14.48
N GLY A 182 1.94 14.52 -14.64
CA GLY A 182 3.21 14.33 -13.91
C GLY A 182 3.01 13.90 -12.45
N PRO A 183 4.05 13.35 -11.81
CA PRO A 183 3.96 12.91 -10.42
C PRO A 183 3.92 14.09 -9.45
N THR A 184 3.05 14.00 -8.44
CA THR A 184 2.94 14.99 -7.36
C THR A 184 3.58 14.49 -6.06
N MET A 185 3.99 15.43 -5.20
CA MET A 185 4.50 15.15 -3.87
C MET A 185 3.62 15.83 -2.84
N ARG A 186 3.13 15.08 -1.85
CA ARG A 186 2.35 15.59 -0.71
C ARG A 186 3.00 15.17 0.60
N TRP A 187 2.79 15.95 1.65
CA TRP A 187 3.28 15.66 2.99
C TRP A 187 2.11 15.63 3.95
N GLU A 188 1.92 14.51 4.63
CA GLU A 188 0.78 14.27 5.50
C GLU A 188 1.25 13.83 6.89
N ALA A 189 0.58 14.32 7.92
CA ALA A 189 0.86 14.01 9.32
C ALA A 189 -0.39 13.43 10.01
N ARG A 190 -0.18 12.80 11.16
CA ARG A 190 -1.24 12.35 12.06
C ARG A 190 -2.08 13.56 12.50
N GLY A 191 -3.38 13.52 12.23
CA GLY A 191 -4.30 14.60 12.62
C GLY A 191 -4.18 15.87 11.77
N ALA A 192 -3.45 15.85 10.64
CA ALA A 192 -3.51 16.94 9.68
C ALA A 192 -4.92 17.04 9.08
N ALA A 193 -5.46 18.26 9.01
CA ALA A 193 -6.72 18.61 8.35
C ALA A 193 -6.46 18.95 6.89
#